data_AF-A0A2M9PEU1-F1
#
_entry.id   AF-A0A2M9PEU1-F1
#
_cell.length_a   1.000
_cell.length_b   1.000
_cell.length_c   1.000
_cell.angle_alpha   90.00
_cell.angle_beta   90.00
_cell.angle_gamma   90.00
#
_symmetry.space_group_name_H-M   'P 1'
#
loop_
_entity.id
_entity.type
_entity.pdbx_description
1 polymer ?
#
loop_
_entity_poly.entity_id
_entity_poly.type
_entity_poly.pdbx_seq_one_letter_code
_entity_poly.pdbx_strand_id
1 'polypeptide(L)'
;KVTQPVADKALTRLGVDHIGLDGADRRYLLLLAENYGGGPVGVETIAAALSEARDAIEEVIEPFLLQQGLIQRTPRGRLLASRAWTHLGLNAPRPASPIGDLFDG
;
A
#
# COMPACT_ATOMS: atom_id res chain seq x y z
N LYS A 1 -3.48 -27.60 6.14
CA LYS A 1 -3.99 -26.70 5.08
C LYS A 1 -3.10 -25.46 5.09
N VAL A 2 -2.08 -25.43 4.23
CA VAL A 2 -1.13 -24.32 4.11
C VAL A 2 -1.47 -23.61 2.81
N THR A 3 -1.99 -22.40 2.91
CA THR A 3 -2.31 -21.55 1.76
C THR A 3 -1.02 -20.94 1.22
N GLN A 4 -0.55 -21.48 0.10
CA GLN A 4 0.35 -20.83 -0.85
C GLN A 4 -0.49 -20.22 -1.99
N PRO A 5 -0.09 -19.08 -2.61
CA PRO A 5 1.30 -18.76 -2.94
C PRO A 5 1.75 -17.35 -2.52
N VAL A 6 2.79 -17.28 -1.70
CA VAL A 6 3.56 -16.04 -1.41
C VAL A 6 4.69 -15.84 -2.45
N ALA A 7 4.66 -16.57 -3.57
CA ALA A 7 5.87 -16.81 -4.37
C ALA A 7 6.01 -16.01 -5.69
N ASP A 8 5.01 -15.26 -6.17
CA ASP A 8 5.08 -14.64 -7.52
C ASP A 8 5.63 -13.21 -7.56
N LYS A 9 5.83 -12.54 -6.42
CA LYS A 9 6.28 -11.13 -6.39
C LYS A 9 7.79 -10.92 -6.47
N ALA A 10 8.53 -11.95 -6.83
CA ALA A 10 9.93 -11.84 -7.23
C ALA A 10 10.11 -11.29 -8.66
N LEU A 11 9.03 -11.12 -9.45
CA LEU A 11 9.12 -10.95 -10.91
C LEU A 11 9.08 -9.52 -11.47
N THR A 12 8.81 -8.46 -10.71
CA THR A 12 8.95 -7.09 -11.24
C THR A 12 10.39 -6.57 -11.07
N ARG A 13 11.34 -7.41 -11.50
CA ARG A 13 12.81 -7.23 -11.44
C ARG A 13 13.36 -6.18 -12.41
N LEU A 14 12.51 -5.46 -13.12
CA LEU A 14 12.89 -4.35 -13.99
C LEU A 14 12.25 -3.07 -13.46
N GLY A 15 13.10 -2.28 -12.81
CA GLY A 15 12.82 -1.18 -11.90
C GLY A 15 12.26 0.10 -12.51
N VAL A 16 11.28 0.03 -13.40
CA VAL A 16 10.55 1.22 -13.86
C VAL A 16 9.08 0.85 -14.03
N ASP A 17 8.23 1.29 -13.11
CA ASP A 17 6.78 1.25 -13.34
C ASP A 17 6.41 2.33 -14.34
N HIS A 18 5.37 2.08 -15.13
CA HIS A 18 4.91 2.95 -16.21
C HIS A 18 4.55 4.38 -15.78
N ILE A 19 4.46 4.63 -14.47
CA ILE A 19 4.14 5.94 -13.87
C ILE A 19 5.35 6.62 -13.20
N GLY A 20 6.55 6.01 -13.25
CA GLY A 20 7.77 6.61 -12.71
C GLY A 20 8.06 6.34 -11.23
N LEU A 21 7.46 5.30 -10.62
CA LEU A 21 7.83 4.89 -9.25
C LEU A 21 9.26 4.38 -9.21
N ASP A 22 10.00 4.81 -8.20
CA ASP A 22 11.35 4.34 -7.93
C ASP A 22 11.36 3.07 -7.06
N GLY A 23 12.56 2.60 -6.72
CA GLY A 23 12.73 1.42 -5.87
C GLY A 23 12.30 1.61 -4.41
N ALA A 24 12.28 2.85 -3.89
CA ALA A 24 11.84 3.14 -2.53
C ALA A 24 10.31 3.18 -2.45
N ASP A 25 9.67 3.84 -3.41
CA ASP A 25 8.22 3.90 -3.58
C ASP A 25 7.58 2.51 -3.63
N ARG A 26 8.13 1.63 -4.48
CA ARG A 26 7.65 0.24 -4.61
C ARG A 26 7.78 -0.52 -3.29
N ARG A 27 8.91 -0.38 -2.59
CA ARG A 27 9.12 -1.01 -1.29
C ARG A 27 8.12 -0.52 -0.25
N TYR A 28 7.82 0.78 -0.24
CA TYR A 28 6.80 1.39 0.62
C TYR A 28 5.41 0.78 0.38
N LEU A 29 4.98 0.73 -0.88
CA LEU A 29 3.66 0.19 -1.26
C LEU A 29 3.56 -1.31 -0.98
N LEU A 30 4.60 -2.09 -1.30
CA LEU A 30 4.65 -3.52 -1.04
C LEU A 30 4.60 -3.82 0.46
N LEU A 31 5.36 -3.08 1.27
CA LEU A 31 5.34 -3.23 2.73
C LEU A 31 3.92 -3.06 3.29
N LEU A 32 3.22 -1.98 2.89
CA LEU A 32 1.85 -1.72 3.33
C LEU A 32 0.89 -2.83 2.87
N ALA A 33 1.01 -3.29 1.63
CA ALA A 33 0.11 -4.29 1.07
C ALA A 33 0.33 -5.69 1.67
N GLU A 34 1.59 -6.13 1.83
CA GLU A 34 1.93 -7.49 2.25
C GLU A 34 1.94 -7.66 3.77
N ASN A 35 2.60 -6.74 4.47
CA ASN A 35 2.81 -6.90 5.91
C ASN A 35 1.59 -6.43 6.70
N TYR A 36 0.85 -5.45 6.17
CA TYR A 36 -0.22 -4.78 6.90
C TYR A 36 -1.58 -4.84 6.20
N GLY A 37 -1.70 -5.58 5.09
CA GLY A 37 -2.97 -5.77 4.37
C GLY A 37 -3.61 -4.46 3.88
N GLY A 38 -2.81 -3.41 3.67
CA GLY A 38 -3.27 -2.07 3.30
C GLY A 38 -3.27 -1.05 4.43
N GLY A 39 -2.94 -1.42 5.67
CA GLY A 39 -2.87 -0.51 6.82
C GLY A 39 -4.18 -0.40 7.61
N PRO A 40 -4.33 0.62 8.49
CA PRO A 40 -3.45 1.79 8.67
C PRO A 40 -2.16 1.49 9.46
N VAL A 41 -1.04 2.10 9.05
CA VAL A 41 0.29 1.92 9.66
C VAL A 41 0.94 3.27 10.02
N GLY A 42 1.55 3.37 11.20
CA GLY A 42 2.27 4.58 11.62
C GLY A 42 3.54 4.81 10.79
N VAL A 43 3.91 6.07 10.56
CA VAL A 43 5.12 6.40 9.79
C VAL A 43 6.40 5.87 10.44
N GLU A 44 6.48 5.89 11.76
CA GLU A 44 7.61 5.33 12.51
C GLU A 44 7.81 3.84 12.20
N THR A 45 6.71 3.09 12.08
CA THR A 45 6.74 1.66 11.74
C THR A 45 7.21 1.44 10.30
N ILE A 46 6.77 2.30 9.37
CA ILE A 46 7.19 2.22 7.97
C ILE A 46 8.68 2.59 7.85
N ALA A 47 9.11 3.67 8.51
CA ALA A 47 10.50 4.12 8.56
C ALA A 47 11.42 3.02 9.09
N ALA A 48 11.06 2.40 10.21
CA ALA A 48 11.79 1.29 10.78
C ALA A 48 11.87 0.07 9.83
N ALA A 49 10.77 -0.27 9.17
CA ALA A 49 10.72 -1.41 8.26
C ALA A 49 11.50 -1.19 6.96
N LEU A 50 11.55 0.05 6.46
CA LEU A 50 12.32 0.42 5.26
C LEU A 50 13.78 0.76 5.55
N SER A 51 14.17 0.86 6.83
CA SER A 51 15.47 1.39 7.25
C SER A 51 15.75 2.80 6.70
N GLU A 52 14.69 3.60 6.62
CA GLU A 52 14.73 4.98 6.13
C GLU A 52 14.36 5.96 7.24
N ALA A 53 14.84 7.20 7.13
CA ALA A 53 14.43 8.24 8.06
C ALA A 53 12.95 8.61 7.86
N ARG A 54 12.24 8.89 8.95
CA ARG A 54 10.85 9.37 8.90
C ARG A 54 10.71 10.59 7.99
N ASP A 55 11.61 11.57 8.13
CA ASP A 55 11.54 12.81 7.35
C ASP A 55 11.72 12.52 5.85
N ALA A 56 12.61 11.59 5.48
CA ALA A 56 12.76 11.17 4.08
C ALA A 56 11.46 10.56 3.54
N ILE A 57 10.76 9.76 4.35
CA ILE A 57 9.45 9.23 3.96
C ILE A 57 8.43 10.36 3.77
N GLU A 58 8.28 11.26 4.74
CA GLU A 58 7.20 12.26 4.72
C GLU A 58 7.43 13.39 3.70
N GLU A 59 8.69 13.75 3.46
CA GLU A 59 9.08 14.90 2.64
C GLU A 59 9.52 14.53 1.22
N VAL A 60 10.00 13.30 1.00
CA VAL A 60 10.50 12.86 -0.31
C VAL A 60 9.56 11.84 -0.97
N ILE A 61 9.17 10.80 -0.25
CA ILE A 61 8.43 9.65 -0.82
C ILE A 61 6.92 9.91 -0.86
N GLU A 62 6.33 10.25 0.29
CA GLU A 62 4.88 10.39 0.42
C GLU A 62 4.24 11.45 -0.50
N PRO A 63 4.87 12.61 -0.82
CA PRO A 63 4.26 13.61 -1.70
C PRO A 63 3.85 13.04 -3.06
N PHE A 64 4.71 12.23 -3.68
CA PHE A 64 4.43 11.61 -4.98
C PHE A 64 3.32 10.56 -4.87
N LEU A 65 3.42 9.66 -3.88
CA LEU A 65 2.45 8.59 -3.67
C LEU A 65 1.05 9.13 -3.34
N LEU A 66 0.97 10.23 -2.58
CA LEU A 66 -0.28 10.93 -2.28
C LEU A 66 -0.86 11.59 -3.53
N GLN A 67 -0.02 12.29 -4.31
CA GLN A 67 -0.46 12.95 -5.55
C GLN A 67 -0.98 11.95 -6.59
N GLN A 68 -0.37 10.77 -6.70
CA GLN A 68 -0.84 9.70 -7.57
C GLN A 68 -2.07 8.95 -7.02
N GLY A 69 -2.48 9.23 -5.77
CA GLY A 69 -3.59 8.56 -5.11
C GLY A 69 -3.31 7.08 -4.83
N LEU A 70 -2.05 6.73 -4.57
CA LEU A 70 -1.59 5.38 -4.23
C LEU A 70 -1.70 5.11 -2.72
N ILE A 71 -1.59 6.16 -1.90
CA ILE A 71 -1.71 6.08 -0.45
C ILE A 71 -2.65 7.17 0.07
N GLN A 72 -3.12 7.00 1.30
CA GLN A 72 -3.93 7.97 2.03
C GLN A 72 -3.37 8.16 3.44
N ARG A 73 -3.25 9.42 3.87
CA ARG A 73 -2.95 9.76 5.27
C ARG A 73 -4.25 9.76 6.07
N THR A 74 -4.25 9.07 7.20
CA THR A 74 -5.35 9.05 8.17
C THR A 74 -4.80 9.37 9.57
N PRO A 75 -5.64 9.77 10.54
CA PRO A 75 -5.19 9.97 11.92
C PRO A 75 -4.57 8.71 12.56
N ARG A 76 -4.92 7.51 12.03
CA ARG A 76 -4.43 6.22 12.52
C ARG A 76 -3.16 5.74 11.82
N GLY A 77 -2.70 6.45 10.78
CA GLY A 77 -1.56 6.04 9.96
C GLY A 77 -1.82 6.14 8.46
N ARG A 78 -0.96 5.50 7.67
CA ARG A 78 -1.03 5.47 6.21
C ARG A 78 -1.74 4.21 5.75
N LEU A 79 -2.62 4.41 4.77
CA LEU A 79 -3.47 3.38 4.20
C LEU A 79 -3.21 3.29 2.70
N LEU A 80 -3.17 2.07 2.17
CA LEU A 80 -2.98 1.83 0.75
C LEU A 80 -4.30 2.08 0.01
N ALA A 81 -4.28 2.96 -0.99
CA ALA A 81 -5.47 3.26 -1.78
C ALA A 81 -5.79 2.14 -2.77
N SER A 82 -7.04 2.05 -3.22
CA SER A 82 -7.48 1.05 -4.22
C SER A 82 -6.62 1.05 -5.48
N ARG A 83 -6.14 2.23 -5.92
CA ARG A 83 -5.29 2.36 -7.10
C ARG A 83 -3.92 1.68 -6.92
N ALA A 84 -3.36 1.70 -5.71
CA ALA A 84 -2.10 1.02 -5.44
C ALA A 84 -2.25 -0.50 -5.46
N TRP A 85 -3.38 -1.05 -5.01
CA TRP A 85 -3.67 -2.48 -5.15
C TRP A 85 -3.67 -2.92 -6.62
N THR A 86 -4.43 -2.20 -7.47
CA THR A 86 -4.45 -2.45 -8.91
C THR A 86 -3.06 -2.29 -9.52
N HIS A 87 -2.31 -1.27 -9.09
CA HIS A 87 -0.95 -1.06 -9.58
C HIS A 87 -0.02 -2.24 -9.22
N LEU A 88 -0.10 -2.74 -7.99
CA LEU A 88 0.71 -3.86 -7.53
C LEU A 88 0.26 -5.22 -8.14
N GLY A 89 -0.77 -5.23 -8.99
CA GLY A 89 -1.37 -6.46 -9.51
C GLY A 89 -2.04 -7.29 -8.42
N LEU A 90 -2.39 -6.67 -7.29
CA LEU A 90 -2.99 -7.31 -6.14
C LEU A 90 -4.49 -7.05 -6.12
N ASN A 91 -5.25 -8.04 -5.68
CA ASN A 91 -6.66 -7.83 -5.36
C ASN A 91 -6.76 -7.01 -4.07
N ALA A 92 -7.33 -5.81 -4.17
CA ALA A 92 -7.69 -5.05 -3.00
C ALA A 92 -8.56 -5.92 -2.08
N PRO A 93 -8.35 -5.91 -0.75
CA PRO A 93 -9.28 -6.54 0.17
C PRO A 93 -10.65 -5.93 -0.13
N ARG A 94 -11.61 -6.79 -0.51
CA ARG A 94 -12.97 -6.37 -0.85
C ARG A 94 -13.42 -5.45 0.30
N PRO A 95 -13.77 -4.17 0.05
CA PRO A 95 -14.35 -3.37 1.11
C PRO A 95 -15.50 -4.21 1.63
N ALA A 96 -15.54 -4.47 2.94
CA ALA A 96 -16.65 -5.18 3.53
C ALA A 96 -17.88 -4.44 3.04
N SER A 97 -18.63 -5.05 2.11
CA SER A 97 -19.84 -4.46 1.60
C SER A 97 -20.64 -4.08 2.84
N PRO A 98 -21.14 -2.85 2.97
CA PRO A 98 -22.26 -2.62 3.86
C PRO A 98 -23.42 -3.40 3.23
N ILE A 99 -23.48 -4.70 3.50
CA ILE A 99 -24.68 -5.51 3.30
C ILE A 99 -25.57 -5.17 4.48
N GLY A 100 -26.74 -4.59 4.18
CA GLY A 100 -27.75 -4.36 5.18
C GLY A 100 -28.84 -3.41 4.71
N ASP A 101 -29.59 -3.84 3.68
CA ASP A 101 -30.97 -3.42 3.45
C ASP A 101 -31.71 -3.26 4.79
N LEU A 102 -32.17 -2.06 5.12
CA LEU A 102 -32.91 -1.85 6.37
C LEU A 102 -34.11 -0.89 6.29
N PHE A 103 -34.50 -0.41 5.11
CA PHE A 103 -35.73 0.37 4.96
C PHE A 103 -36.43 0.10 3.63
N ASP A 104 -37.03 -1.08 3.50
CA ASP A 104 -38.25 -1.27 2.71
C ASP A 104 -39.21 -2.11 3.58
N GLY A 105 -40.32 -1.47 4.00
CA GLY A 105 -41.35 -2.02 4.89
C GLY A 105 -42.21 -0.93 5.50
#